data_AF-A0A923ZZ78-F1
#
_entry.id   AF-A0A923ZZ78-F1
#
_cell.length_a   1.000
_cell.length_b   1.000
_cell.length_c   1.000
_cell.angle_alpha   90.00
_cell.angle_beta   90.00
_cell.angle_gamma   90.00
#
_symmetry.space_group_name_H-M   'P 1'
#
loop_
_entity.id
_entity.type
_entity.pdbx_description
1 polymer ?
#
loop_
_entity_poly.entity_id
_entity_poly.type
_entity_poly.pdbx_seq_one_letter_code
_entity_poly.pdbx_strand_id
1 'polypeptide(L)'
;MNFLNNTIIYLITLLTVLIGCKNEAQTNVALLNDSKLKDTLEDANKTFINTEKQRITSYVTHHNLTMQATGTGLLYSITNATKGAMPVSNSKVTVHYTSSLLNGTLCYTTRQTGAETFRVDHDDVESGLHQGIKLMHKGEKAKFILPAHLAHGLLGDLDKIPPRSAVVYDVELISVK
;
A
#
# COMPACT_ATOMS: atom_id res chain seq x y z
N MET A 1 -67.60 -25.06 -30.20
CA MET A 1 -67.32 -24.23 -29.02
C MET A 1 -65.83 -23.93 -28.79
N ASN A 2 -64.91 -24.31 -29.70
CA ASN A 2 -63.46 -24.17 -29.48
C ASN A 2 -62.83 -22.97 -30.21
N PHE A 3 -63.49 -22.44 -31.26
CA PHE A 3 -62.97 -21.29 -32.02
C PHE A 3 -63.09 -19.97 -31.24
N LEU A 4 -64.23 -19.73 -30.57
CA LEU A 4 -64.43 -18.52 -29.78
C LEU A 4 -63.42 -18.44 -28.61
N ASN A 5 -63.11 -19.59 -28.00
CA ASN A 5 -62.21 -19.67 -26.86
C ASN A 5 -60.75 -19.41 -27.27
N ASN A 6 -60.31 -19.93 -28.41
CA ASN A 6 -58.97 -19.64 -28.94
C ASN A 6 -58.82 -18.17 -29.34
N THR A 7 -59.83 -17.56 -29.96
CA THR A 7 -59.77 -16.13 -30.32
C THR A 7 -59.70 -15.25 -29.07
N ILE A 8 -60.43 -15.59 -28.01
CA ILE A 8 -60.39 -14.89 -26.72
C ILE A 8 -59.01 -15.07 -26.06
N ILE A 9 -58.43 -16.26 -26.10
CA ILE A 9 -57.07 -16.51 -25.61
C ILE A 9 -56.04 -15.68 -26.39
N TYR A 10 -56.14 -15.62 -27.72
CA TYR A 10 -55.25 -14.79 -28.53
C TYR A 10 -55.41 -13.29 -28.24
N LEU A 11 -56.64 -12.81 -28.03
CA LEU A 11 -56.90 -11.41 -27.67
C LEU A 11 -56.32 -11.06 -26.28
N ILE A 12 -56.42 -11.99 -25.32
CA ILE A 12 -55.86 -11.82 -23.97
C ILE A 12 -54.33 -11.85 -24.02
N THR A 13 -53.71 -12.75 -24.79
CA THR A 13 -52.24 -12.78 -24.95
C THR A 13 -51.71 -11.54 -25.66
N LEU A 14 -52.42 -11.02 -26.66
CA LEU A 14 -52.04 -9.78 -27.36
C LEU A 14 -52.16 -8.55 -26.45
N LEU A 15 -53.16 -8.53 -25.56
CA LEU A 15 -53.33 -7.48 -24.55
C LEU A 15 -52.22 -7.50 -23.48
N THR A 16 -51.74 -8.69 -23.08
CA THR A 16 -50.63 -8.81 -22.13
C THR A 16 -49.27 -8.37 -22.68
N VAL A 17 -49.08 -8.40 -24.01
CA VAL A 17 -47.85 -7.91 -24.66
C VAL A 17 -47.79 -6.38 -24.69
N LEU A 18 -48.93 -5.70 -24.66
CA LEU A 18 -49.02 -4.23 -24.65
C LEU A 18 -48.92 -3.62 -23.23
N ILE A 19 -48.96 -4.44 -22.18
CA ILE A 19 -48.69 -4.03 -20.78
C ILE A 19 -47.20 -4.23 -20.45
N GLY A 20 -46.34 -4.38 -21.46
CA GLY A 20 -44.90 -4.22 -21.31
C GLY A 20 -44.61 -2.81 -20.80
N CYS A 21 -44.49 -2.67 -19.48
CA CYS A 21 -44.16 -1.43 -18.80
C CYS A 21 -42.93 -0.82 -19.47
N LYS A 22 -43.12 0.35 -20.10
CA LYS A 22 -42.09 1.38 -20.15
C LYS A 22 -41.77 1.75 -18.70
N ASN A 23 -40.90 0.97 -18.06
CA ASN A 23 -40.02 1.50 -17.05
C ASN A 23 -38.70 1.77 -17.76
N GLU A 24 -38.58 2.99 -18.25
CA GLU A 24 -37.34 3.71 -18.00
C GLU A 24 -37.18 3.73 -16.48
N ALA A 25 -36.59 2.66 -15.93
CA ALA A 25 -35.83 2.78 -14.72
C ALA A 25 -34.69 3.71 -15.10
N GLN A 26 -34.98 5.00 -15.07
CA GLN A 26 -34.05 6.05 -14.83
C GLN A 26 -33.44 5.70 -13.48
N THR A 27 -32.49 4.77 -13.47
CA THR A 27 -31.48 4.71 -12.44
C THR A 27 -30.84 6.07 -12.56
N ASN A 28 -31.30 6.96 -11.70
CA ASN A 28 -30.54 8.08 -11.21
C ASN A 28 -29.25 7.47 -10.64
N VAL A 29 -28.31 7.13 -11.53
CA VAL A 29 -26.94 7.50 -11.34
C VAL A 29 -27.00 9.02 -11.38
N ALA A 30 -27.52 9.62 -10.30
CA ALA A 30 -27.12 10.95 -9.94
C ALA A 30 -25.62 10.84 -9.99
N LEU A 31 -25.03 11.38 -11.06
CA LEU A 31 -23.61 11.60 -11.20
C LEU A 31 -23.22 12.12 -9.83
N LEU A 32 -22.57 11.26 -9.02
CA LEU A 32 -22.08 11.65 -7.71
C LEU A 32 -21.40 12.98 -7.97
N ASN A 33 -21.92 14.07 -7.40
CA ASN A 33 -21.37 15.40 -7.66
C ASN A 33 -19.87 15.26 -7.54
N ASP A 34 -19.16 15.36 -8.65
CA ASP A 34 -17.78 14.88 -8.76
C ASP A 34 -16.89 15.57 -7.71
N SER A 35 -17.24 16.81 -7.38
CA SER A 35 -16.71 17.56 -6.24
C SER A 35 -16.93 16.86 -4.89
N LYS A 36 -18.16 16.51 -4.52
CA LYS A 36 -18.48 15.86 -3.24
C LYS A 36 -17.81 14.49 -3.11
N LEU A 37 -17.70 13.73 -4.21
CA LEU A 37 -16.97 12.46 -4.21
C LEU A 37 -15.46 12.69 -4.03
N LYS A 38 -14.88 13.64 -4.77
CA LYS A 38 -13.47 14.03 -4.63
C LYS A 38 -13.14 14.47 -3.20
N ASP A 39 -13.97 15.34 -2.62
CA ASP A 39 -13.80 15.83 -1.26
C ASP A 39 -13.83 14.66 -0.26
N THR A 40 -14.78 13.74 -0.42
CA THR A 40 -14.90 12.56 0.44
C THR A 40 -13.68 11.63 0.34
N LEU A 41 -13.15 11.42 -0.87
CA LEU A 41 -11.96 10.60 -1.09
C LEU A 41 -10.69 11.26 -0.55
N GLU A 42 -10.57 12.57 -0.70
CA GLU A 42 -9.46 13.34 -0.12
C GLU A 42 -9.50 13.28 1.41
N ASP A 43 -10.66 13.47 2.01
CA ASP A 43 -10.85 13.39 3.47
C ASP A 43 -10.56 11.98 4.02
N ALA A 44 -10.96 10.94 3.29
CA ALA A 44 -10.62 9.56 3.64
C ALA A 44 -9.11 9.33 3.59
N ASN A 45 -8.42 9.86 2.57
CA ASN A 45 -6.97 9.76 2.45
C ASN A 45 -6.23 10.56 3.53
N LYS A 46 -6.68 11.78 3.85
CA LYS A 46 -6.13 12.58 4.95
C LYS A 46 -6.29 11.87 6.28
N THR A 47 -7.49 11.34 6.55
CA THR A 47 -7.78 10.57 7.77
C THR A 47 -6.83 9.38 7.87
N PHE A 48 -6.67 8.62 6.79
CA PHE A 48 -5.74 7.48 6.76
C PHE A 48 -4.30 7.90 7.08
N ILE A 49 -3.77 8.93 6.41
CA ILE A 49 -2.39 9.41 6.62
C ILE A 49 -2.21 9.84 8.08
N ASN A 50 -3.19 10.55 8.65
CA ASN A 50 -3.14 10.99 10.04
C ASN A 50 -3.18 9.81 11.03
N THR A 51 -4.05 8.83 10.80
CA THR A 51 -4.12 7.62 11.63
C THR A 51 -2.85 6.79 11.52
N GLU A 52 -2.29 6.62 10.32
CA GLU A 52 -1.02 5.94 10.11
C GLU A 52 0.12 6.65 10.85
N LYS A 53 0.22 7.98 10.71
CA LYS A 53 1.20 8.80 11.43
C LYS A 53 1.07 8.64 12.95
N GLN A 54 -0.15 8.59 13.48
CA GLN A 54 -0.38 8.34 14.90
C GLN A 54 0.11 6.95 15.31
N ARG A 55 -0.22 5.90 14.54
CA ARG A 55 0.23 4.53 14.80
C ARG A 55 1.76 4.39 14.78
N ILE A 56 2.42 5.01 13.80
CA ILE A 56 3.88 5.06 13.73
C ILE A 56 4.45 5.79 14.95
N THR A 57 3.87 6.92 15.33
CA THR A 57 4.30 7.68 16.51
C THR A 57 4.17 6.84 17.79
N SER A 58 3.03 6.17 17.97
CA SER A 58 2.81 5.25 19.09
C SER A 58 3.81 4.11 19.12
N TYR A 59 4.13 3.52 17.96
CA TYR A 59 5.15 2.49 17.84
C TYR A 59 6.54 3.01 18.28
N VAL A 60 6.97 4.14 17.75
CA VAL A 60 8.26 4.77 18.09
C VAL A 60 8.36 5.02 19.60
N THR A 61 7.33 5.60 20.20
CA THR A 61 7.28 5.87 21.64
C THR A 61 7.26 4.59 22.47
N HIS A 62 6.44 3.60 22.11
CA HIS A 62 6.32 2.35 22.87
C HIS A 62 7.63 1.54 22.87
N HIS A 63 8.39 1.62 21.79
CA HIS A 63 9.69 0.96 21.65
C HIS A 63 10.88 1.83 22.09
N ASN A 64 10.64 3.02 22.66
CA ASN A 64 11.67 3.97 23.09
C ASN A 64 12.71 4.29 21.99
N LEU A 65 12.24 4.44 20.75
CA LEU A 65 13.10 4.67 19.60
C LEU A 65 13.36 6.17 19.40
N THR A 66 14.61 6.53 19.17
CA THR A 66 15.00 7.85 18.68
C THR A 66 15.22 7.79 17.18
N MET A 67 14.36 8.46 16.42
CA MET A 67 14.36 8.40 14.95
C MET A 67 14.35 9.79 14.33
N GLN A 68 15.01 9.90 13.17
CA GLN A 68 14.94 11.05 12.29
C GLN A 68 13.86 10.81 11.22
N ALA A 69 13.33 11.89 10.64
CA ALA A 69 12.33 11.82 9.57
C ALA A 69 12.84 12.55 8.32
N THR A 70 12.59 11.97 7.15
CA THR A 70 12.80 12.63 5.86
C THR A 70 11.58 13.48 5.48
N GLY A 71 11.73 14.35 4.47
CA GLY A 71 10.59 15.11 3.92
C GLY A 71 9.51 14.24 3.25
N THR A 72 9.82 12.99 2.91
CA THR A 72 8.90 12.02 2.31
C THR A 72 8.13 11.20 3.35
N GLY A 73 8.47 11.34 4.63
CA GLY A 73 7.85 10.59 5.73
C GLY A 73 8.54 9.28 6.11
N LEU A 74 9.68 8.95 5.51
CA LEU A 74 10.52 7.84 5.98
C LEU A 74 11.08 8.19 7.36
N LEU A 75 10.88 7.33 8.36
CA LEU A 75 11.60 7.42 9.62
C LEU A 75 12.79 6.48 9.60
N TYR A 76 13.92 6.93 10.14
CA TYR A 76 15.13 6.13 10.20
C TYR A 76 15.93 6.36 11.49
N SER A 77 16.68 5.34 11.88
CA SER A 77 17.70 5.43 12.92
C SER A 77 18.88 4.57 12.47
N ILE A 78 20.05 5.19 12.32
CA ILE A 78 21.28 4.51 11.90
C ILE A 78 22.15 4.29 13.12
N THR A 79 22.69 3.09 13.22
CA THR A 79 23.57 2.64 14.29
C THR A 79 24.84 2.07 13.68
N ASN A 80 25.89 1.98 14.51
CA ASN A 80 27.21 1.50 14.09
C ASN A 80 27.83 2.37 12.99
N ALA A 81 27.91 3.68 13.21
CA ALA A 81 28.40 4.65 12.22
C ALA A 81 29.77 4.25 11.67
N THR A 82 29.90 4.31 10.34
CA THR A 82 31.17 3.97 9.66
C THR A 82 31.55 5.06 8.65
N LYS A 83 32.76 4.95 8.08
CA LYS A 83 33.19 5.71 6.89
C LYS A 83 33.16 4.86 5.63
N GLY A 84 32.31 3.82 5.60
CA GLY A 84 32.14 2.94 4.46
C GLY A 84 31.63 3.69 3.22
N ALA A 85 31.61 3.04 2.06
CA ALA A 85 31.03 3.64 0.86
C ALA A 85 29.52 3.91 1.06
N MET A 86 29.05 5.08 0.62
CA MET A 86 27.64 5.46 0.61
C MET A 86 27.02 5.10 -0.75
N PRO A 87 25.90 4.36 -0.79
CA PRO A 87 25.23 4.03 -2.05
C PRO A 87 24.72 5.27 -2.78
N VAL A 88 24.83 5.26 -4.10
CA VAL A 88 24.18 6.23 -4.99
C VAL A 88 23.24 5.49 -5.95
N SER A 89 22.52 6.23 -6.77
CA SER A 89 21.67 5.62 -7.81
C SER A 89 22.48 4.67 -8.69
N ASN A 90 21.90 3.51 -9.05
CA ASN A 90 22.52 2.40 -9.78
C ASN A 90 23.66 1.64 -9.03
N SER A 91 24.03 2.03 -7.81
CA SER A 91 24.90 1.19 -6.98
C SER A 91 24.27 -0.18 -6.76
N LYS A 92 25.07 -1.23 -6.85
CA LYS A 92 24.64 -2.59 -6.51
C LYS A 92 24.93 -2.82 -5.03
N VAL A 93 23.87 -2.93 -4.23
CA VAL A 93 23.96 -3.10 -2.78
C VAL A 93 23.57 -4.50 -2.36
N THR A 94 24.21 -5.01 -1.30
CA THR A 94 23.83 -6.29 -0.67
C THR A 94 23.45 -6.03 0.77
N VAL A 95 22.30 -6.54 1.20
CA VAL A 95 21.73 -6.26 2.52
C VAL A 95 21.26 -7.52 3.22
N HIS A 96 21.39 -7.53 4.55
CA HIS A 96 20.51 -8.34 5.38
C HIS A 96 19.36 -7.49 5.88
N TYR A 97 18.15 -8.04 5.95
CA TYR A 97 17.03 -7.36 6.57
C TYR A 97 16.04 -8.31 7.24
N THR A 98 15.24 -7.73 8.12
CA THR A 98 14.00 -8.30 8.64
C THR A 98 12.93 -7.22 8.53
N SER A 99 11.75 -7.57 8.01
CA SER A 99 10.60 -6.68 7.90
C SER A 99 9.43 -7.17 8.73
N SER A 100 8.71 -6.23 9.36
CA SER A 100 7.55 -6.52 10.19
C SER A 100 6.51 -5.41 10.15
N LEU A 101 5.26 -5.74 10.43
CA LEU A 101 4.21 -4.75 10.67
C LEU A 101 4.42 -4.03 12.01
N LEU A 102 3.76 -2.87 12.20
CA LEU A 102 3.82 -2.12 13.47
C LEU A 102 3.33 -2.90 14.70
N ASN A 103 2.56 -3.98 14.52
CA ASN A 103 2.13 -4.85 15.61
C ASN A 103 3.13 -5.96 15.95
N GLY A 104 4.29 -6.00 15.29
CA GLY A 104 5.33 -7.01 15.47
C GLY A 104 5.17 -8.28 14.62
N THR A 105 4.14 -8.37 13.77
CA THR A 105 3.99 -9.51 12.83
C THR A 105 5.15 -9.51 11.84
N LEU A 106 5.93 -10.59 11.83
CA LEU A 106 7.04 -10.79 10.89
C LEU A 106 6.51 -10.97 9.46
N CYS A 107 7.05 -10.22 8.50
CA CYS A 107 6.75 -10.36 7.08
C CYS A 107 7.84 -11.18 6.39
N TYR A 108 9.04 -10.62 6.26
CA TYR A 108 10.15 -11.24 5.54
C TYR A 108 11.47 -11.13 6.31
N THR A 109 12.38 -12.07 6.09
CA THR A 109 13.73 -11.99 6.65
C THR A 109 14.73 -12.73 5.77
N THR A 110 15.88 -12.10 5.57
CA THR A 110 17.00 -12.69 4.83
C THR A 110 17.99 -13.43 5.71
N ARG A 111 17.73 -13.48 7.03
CA ARG A 111 18.57 -14.24 7.97
C ARG A 111 18.51 -15.75 7.72
N GLN A 112 17.43 -16.23 7.11
CA GLN A 112 17.23 -17.65 6.77
C GLN A 112 17.53 -17.97 5.31
N THR A 113 17.32 -17.01 4.40
CA THR A 113 17.47 -17.21 2.94
C THR A 113 18.82 -16.72 2.38
N GLY A 114 19.59 -15.98 3.18
CA GLY A 114 20.85 -15.35 2.74
C GLY A 114 20.64 -13.91 2.28
N ALA A 115 21.73 -13.13 2.24
CA ALA A 115 21.66 -11.71 1.93
C ALA A 115 21.11 -11.44 0.51
N GLU A 116 20.26 -10.42 0.40
CA GLU A 116 19.66 -10.02 -0.87
C GLU A 116 20.44 -8.88 -1.52
N THR A 117 20.37 -8.80 -2.85
CA THR A 117 21.11 -7.81 -3.62
C THR A 117 20.20 -7.14 -4.62
N PHE A 118 20.25 -5.81 -4.67
CA PHE A 118 19.46 -5.02 -5.62
C PHE A 118 20.23 -3.77 -6.08
N ARG A 119 19.77 -3.16 -7.16
CA ARG A 119 20.26 -1.88 -7.69
C ARG A 119 19.40 -0.72 -7.19
N VAL A 120 20.06 0.23 -6.54
CA VAL A 120 19.40 1.41 -5.97
C VAL A 120 18.72 2.23 -7.08
N ASP A 121 17.44 2.55 -6.86
CA ASP A 121 16.52 3.26 -7.78
C ASP A 121 16.20 2.55 -9.11
N HIS A 122 16.61 1.28 -9.31
CA HIS A 122 16.46 0.57 -10.58
C HIS A 122 15.76 -0.80 -10.49
N ASP A 123 15.71 -1.39 -9.29
CA ASP A 123 15.02 -2.66 -9.07
C ASP A 123 13.68 -2.45 -8.36
N ASP A 124 12.79 -3.44 -8.49
CA ASP A 124 11.47 -3.48 -7.88
C ASP A 124 11.57 -3.79 -6.37
N VAL A 125 12.03 -2.78 -5.64
CA VAL A 125 12.14 -2.72 -4.19
C VAL A 125 11.43 -1.46 -3.74
N GLU A 126 10.91 -1.47 -2.51
CA GLU A 126 10.12 -0.38 -1.96
C GLU A 126 10.86 0.96 -2.03
N SER A 127 10.16 2.01 -2.45
CA SER A 127 10.76 3.33 -2.63
C SER A 127 11.38 3.88 -1.34
N GLY A 128 10.83 3.52 -0.17
CA GLY A 128 11.39 3.85 1.13
C GLY A 128 12.70 3.11 1.43
N LEU A 129 12.89 1.90 0.94
CA LEU A 129 14.15 1.15 1.07
C LEU A 129 15.24 1.77 0.17
N HIS A 130 14.90 2.14 -1.07
CA HIS A 130 15.81 2.90 -1.94
C HIS A 130 16.25 4.21 -1.28
N GLN A 131 15.33 4.95 -0.66
CA GLN A 131 15.65 6.17 0.09
C GLN A 131 16.51 5.89 1.33
N GLY A 132 16.14 4.90 2.15
CA GLY A 132 16.81 4.58 3.40
C GLY A 132 18.25 4.10 3.20
N ILE A 133 18.48 3.23 2.20
CA ILE A 133 19.83 2.73 1.89
C ILE A 133 20.78 3.84 1.46
N LYS A 134 20.28 4.86 0.75
CA LYS A 134 21.07 6.04 0.40
C LYS A 134 21.41 6.93 1.59
N LEU A 135 20.90 6.67 2.80
CA LEU A 135 21.29 7.35 4.03
C LEU A 135 22.40 6.60 4.80
N MET A 136 22.71 5.37 4.40
CA MET A 136 23.65 4.49 5.09
C MET A 136 25.04 4.48 4.43
N HIS A 137 26.05 4.15 5.23
CA HIS A 137 27.36 3.70 4.77
C HIS A 137 27.47 2.18 4.87
N LYS A 138 28.28 1.58 4.00
CA LYS A 138 28.63 0.15 4.07
C LYS A 138 29.10 -0.24 5.48
N GLY A 139 28.48 -1.27 6.06
CA GLY A 139 28.76 -1.81 7.39
C GLY A 139 27.84 -1.28 8.49
N GLU A 140 27.01 -0.29 8.19
CA GLU A 140 26.03 0.25 9.14
C GLU A 140 24.80 -0.65 9.26
N LYS A 141 24.12 -0.48 10.41
CA LYS A 141 22.81 -1.08 10.66
C LYS A 141 21.79 0.03 10.85
N ALA A 142 20.62 -0.13 10.27
CA ALA A 142 19.56 0.87 10.38
C ALA A 142 18.21 0.23 10.70
N LYS A 143 17.41 0.96 11.45
CA LYS A 143 15.97 0.71 11.55
C LYS A 143 15.24 1.76 10.71
N PHE A 144 14.40 1.30 9.80
CA PHE A 144 13.54 2.14 8.99
C PHE A 144 12.07 1.86 9.34
N ILE A 145 11.23 2.90 9.34
CA ILE A 145 9.77 2.76 9.33
C ILE A 145 9.27 3.44 8.07
N LEU A 146 8.76 2.63 7.15
CA LEU A 146 8.21 3.06 5.87
C LEU A 146 6.70 3.20 6.05
N PRO A 147 6.12 4.40 5.94
CA PRO A 147 4.67 4.54 5.79
C PRO A 147 4.18 3.81 4.53
N ALA A 148 2.90 3.50 4.45
CA ALA A 148 2.34 2.68 3.37
C ALA A 148 2.76 3.15 1.97
N HIS A 149 2.73 4.47 1.69
CA HIS A 149 3.10 5.00 0.38
C HIS A 149 4.59 4.83 0.01
N LEU A 150 5.46 4.59 1.00
CA LEU A 150 6.88 4.25 0.78
C LEU A 150 7.16 2.75 0.83
N ALA A 151 6.17 1.94 1.24
CA ALA A 151 6.21 0.48 1.27
C ALA A 151 5.37 -0.10 0.10
N HIS A 152 4.32 -0.88 0.40
CA HIS A 152 3.46 -1.55 -0.58
C HIS A 152 2.12 -0.82 -0.88
N GLY A 153 2.01 0.44 -0.47
CA GLY A 153 0.93 1.34 -0.85
C GLY A 153 -0.46 0.86 -0.44
N LEU A 154 -1.42 1.11 -1.33
CA LEU A 154 -2.84 0.82 -1.10
C LEU A 154 -3.18 -0.67 -1.19
N LEU A 155 -2.40 -1.46 -1.91
CA LEU A 155 -2.72 -2.84 -2.22
C LEU A 155 -2.04 -3.84 -1.27
N GLY A 156 -0.91 -3.47 -0.66
CA GLY A 156 -0.07 -4.45 0.02
C GLY A 156 0.67 -5.33 -0.99
N ASP A 157 1.14 -6.48 -0.55
CA ASP A 157 1.89 -7.44 -1.38
C ASP A 157 1.07 -8.67 -1.80
N LEU A 158 -0.22 -8.72 -1.40
CA LEU A 158 -1.13 -9.86 -1.60
C LEU A 158 -0.70 -11.16 -0.89
N ASP A 159 0.24 -11.09 0.04
CA ASP A 159 0.72 -12.22 0.86
C ASP A 159 0.80 -11.81 2.34
N LYS A 160 1.91 -11.24 2.79
CA LYS A 160 2.18 -10.99 4.21
C LYS A 160 1.99 -9.55 4.65
N ILE A 161 1.97 -8.61 3.71
CA ILE A 161 1.86 -7.18 3.96
C ILE A 161 0.46 -6.72 3.52
N PRO A 162 -0.44 -6.43 4.48
CA PRO A 162 -1.79 -6.01 4.15
C PRO A 162 -1.82 -4.65 3.44
N PRO A 163 -2.91 -4.34 2.72
CA PRO A 163 -3.23 -3.00 2.23
C PRO A 163 -2.96 -1.91 3.24
N ARG A 164 -2.38 -0.78 2.80
CA ARG A 164 -2.27 0.44 3.59
C ARG A 164 -1.51 0.25 4.92
N SER A 165 -0.46 -0.56 4.89
CA SER A 165 0.34 -0.88 6.07
C SER A 165 1.71 -0.22 6.04
N ALA A 166 2.06 0.44 7.14
CA ALA A 166 3.45 0.80 7.42
C ALA A 166 4.27 -0.46 7.74
N VAL A 167 5.52 -0.47 7.30
CA VAL A 167 6.45 -1.59 7.46
C VAL A 167 7.72 -1.12 8.16
N VAL A 168 8.12 -1.86 9.19
CA VAL A 168 9.36 -1.65 9.92
C VAL A 168 10.42 -2.56 9.33
N TYR A 169 11.58 -2.01 9.02
CA TYR A 169 12.73 -2.71 8.48
C TYR A 169 13.92 -2.59 9.43
N ASP A 170 14.53 -3.72 9.79
CA ASP A 170 15.85 -3.78 10.42
C ASP A 170 16.86 -4.23 9.38
N VAL A 171 17.77 -3.35 8.98
CA VAL A 171 18.65 -3.52 7.81
C VAL A 171 20.11 -3.47 8.22
N GLU A 172 20.94 -4.26 7.56
CA GLU A 172 22.39 -4.25 7.64
C GLU A 172 22.97 -4.16 6.23
N LEU A 173 23.72 -3.08 5.94
CA LEU A 173 24.29 -2.84 4.62
C LEU A 173 25.65 -3.53 4.49
N ILE A 174 25.67 -4.68 3.81
CA ILE A 174 26.85 -5.55 3.73
C ILE A 174 27.85 -5.06 2.68
N SER A 175 27.35 -4.67 1.51
CA SER A 175 28.22 -4.26 0.41
C SER A 175 27.59 -3.18 -0.46
N VAL A 176 28.46 -2.37 -1.07
CA VAL A 176 28.13 -1.31 -2.02
C VAL A 176 29.16 -1.42 -3.14
N LYS A 177 28.70 -1.52 -4.38
CA LYS A 177 29.52 -1.63 -5.59
C LYS A 177 29.01 -0.73 -6.69
#